data_AF-A0A6I6WSJ3-F1
#
_entry.id   AF-A0A6I6WSJ3-F1
#
_cell.length_a   1.000
_cell.length_b   1.000
_cell.length_c   1.000
_cell.angle_alpha   90.00
_cell.angle_beta   90.00
_cell.angle_gamma   90.00
#
_symmetry.space_group_name_H-M   'P 1'
#
loop_
_entity.id
_entity.type
_entity.pdbx_description
1 polymer ?
#
loop_
_entity_poly.entity_id
_entity_poly.type
_entity_poly.pdbx_seq_one_letter_code
_entity_poly.pdbx_strand_id
1 'polypeptide(L)'
;MNDTPHTHPSPGTSGPKAARQTDSGPRTVDGLQRRLAEFAAARDWGQYHTPKNLSAALSVEAGELVEIFQWLTPEESRRVMAEESSAARVRDEVADVLAYLLQFCEVLDIDALAALEAKIERNEHRFPAPGAASSAASGEPRPA
;
A
#
# COMPACT_ATOMS: atom_id res chain seq x y z
N MET A 1 63.80 -27.55 22.72
CA MET A 1 63.96 -26.15 23.13
C MET A 1 64.14 -25.29 21.90
N ASN A 2 63.06 -24.59 21.51
CA ASN A 2 63.10 -23.26 20.90
C ASN A 2 61.65 -22.76 20.79
N ASP A 3 61.27 -21.95 21.76
CA ASP A 3 60.02 -21.20 21.78
C ASP A 3 60.06 -20.11 20.70
N THR A 4 59.03 -20.05 19.86
CA THR A 4 58.77 -18.89 19.00
C THR A 4 57.31 -18.47 19.25
N PRO A 5 57.05 -17.23 19.72
CA PRO A 5 55.69 -16.81 20.04
C PRO A 5 54.96 -16.39 18.77
N HIS A 6 53.83 -17.05 18.48
CA HIS A 6 52.90 -16.60 17.46
C HIS A 6 52.14 -15.38 17.97
N THR A 7 52.40 -14.23 17.36
CA THR A 7 51.67 -12.98 17.55
C THR A 7 50.33 -13.07 16.80
N HIS A 8 49.22 -12.93 17.53
CA HIS A 8 47.89 -12.77 16.93
C HIS A 8 47.74 -11.37 16.32
N PRO A 9 47.24 -11.22 15.09
CA PRO A 9 46.78 -9.93 14.62
C PRO A 9 45.37 -9.65 15.15
N SER A 10 45.19 -8.51 15.80
CA SER A 10 43.87 -7.90 15.99
C SER A 10 43.53 -7.04 14.77
N PRO A 11 42.37 -7.19 14.13
CA PRO A 11 41.80 -6.13 13.31
C PRO A 11 40.85 -5.30 14.17
N GLY A 12 41.31 -4.09 14.50
CA GLY A 12 40.50 -3.05 15.13
C GLY A 12 39.49 -2.46 14.16
N THR A 13 38.37 -2.05 14.75
CA THR A 13 37.49 -0.94 14.36
C THR A 13 36.87 -0.99 12.96
N SER A 14 35.65 -1.54 12.93
CA SER A 14 34.58 -1.20 12.01
C SER A 14 34.53 0.30 11.75
N GLY A 15 34.72 0.69 10.50
CA GLY A 15 34.42 2.04 10.02
C GLY A 15 32.92 2.36 10.19
N PRO A 16 32.55 3.65 10.21
CA PRO A 16 31.17 4.05 10.38
C PRO A 16 30.31 3.45 9.26
N LYS A 17 29.29 2.68 9.67
CA LYS A 17 28.22 2.16 8.82
C LYS A 17 27.60 3.36 8.12
N ALA A 18 27.80 3.50 6.81
CA ALA A 18 27.28 4.60 6.03
C ALA A 18 25.77 4.72 6.31
N ALA A 19 25.37 5.84 6.93
CA ALA A 19 23.99 6.15 7.19
C ALA A 19 23.26 6.17 5.85
N ARG A 20 22.30 5.26 5.70
CA ARG A 20 21.43 5.17 4.52
C ARG A 20 20.75 6.53 4.37
N GLN A 21 21.03 7.21 3.27
CA GLN A 21 20.42 8.50 2.95
C GLN A 21 18.89 8.30 2.88
N THR A 22 18.17 8.86 3.84
CA THR A 22 16.72 8.98 3.76
C THR A 22 16.43 10.17 2.87
N ASP A 23 16.04 9.91 1.62
CA ASP A 23 15.46 10.92 0.76
C ASP A 23 14.26 11.55 1.50
N SER A 24 14.36 12.84 1.81
CA SER A 24 13.51 13.58 2.74
C SER A 24 12.42 14.39 2.03
N GLY A 25 12.14 14.09 0.76
CA GLY A 25 10.99 14.64 0.04
C GLY A 25 9.64 14.13 0.58
N PRO A 26 8.53 14.85 0.29
CA PRO A 26 7.20 14.37 0.61
C PRO A 26 6.93 13.03 -0.10
N ARG A 27 6.43 12.04 0.65
CA ARG A 27 6.02 10.75 0.08
C ARG A 27 4.74 10.97 -0.73
N THR A 28 4.84 10.88 -2.06
CA THR A 28 3.70 10.93 -2.99
C THR A 28 3.38 9.54 -3.51
N VAL A 29 2.13 9.30 -3.92
CA VAL A 29 1.72 8.05 -4.55
C VAL A 29 2.54 7.80 -5.82
N ASP A 30 2.67 8.79 -6.69
CA ASP A 30 3.48 8.71 -7.90
C ASP A 30 4.95 8.38 -7.61
N GLY A 31 5.51 8.95 -6.53
CA GLY A 31 6.87 8.67 -6.10
C GLY A 31 7.06 7.22 -5.66
N LEU A 32 6.07 6.65 -4.95
CA LEU A 32 6.08 5.25 -4.55
C LEU A 32 5.83 4.30 -5.74
N GLN A 33 4.91 4.66 -6.65
CA GLN A 33 4.63 3.90 -7.87
C GLN A 33 5.88 3.82 -8.77
N ARG A 34 6.58 4.93 -8.98
CA ARG A 34 7.86 4.93 -9.71
C ARG A 34 8.89 4.03 -9.03
N ARG A 35 9.00 4.10 -7.70
CA ARG A 35 9.93 3.24 -6.95
C ARG A 35 9.58 1.75 -7.05
N LEU A 36 8.29 1.40 -7.13
CA LEU A 36 7.84 0.02 -7.41
C LEU A 36 8.21 -0.42 -8.83
N ALA A 37 8.00 0.44 -9.82
CA ALA A 37 8.38 0.16 -11.20
C ALA A 37 9.90 -0.06 -11.34
N GLU A 38 10.72 0.79 -10.71
CA GLU A 38 12.18 0.63 -10.65
C GLU A 38 12.58 -0.69 -9.96
N PHE A 39 11.90 -1.04 -8.86
CA PHE A 39 12.15 -2.30 -8.14
C PHE A 39 11.86 -3.53 -9.00
N ALA A 40 10.76 -3.52 -9.76
CA ALA A 40 10.36 -4.59 -10.66
C ALA A 40 11.29 -4.68 -11.88
N ALA A 41 11.64 -3.54 -12.48
CA ALA A 41 12.57 -3.46 -13.61
C ALA A 41 13.96 -4.01 -13.26
N ALA A 42 14.46 -3.69 -12.06
CA ALA A 42 15.74 -4.21 -11.58
C ALA A 42 15.77 -5.75 -11.40
N ARG A 43 14.62 -6.41 -11.44
CA ARG A 43 14.46 -7.87 -11.33
C ARG A 43 13.91 -8.52 -12.59
N ASP A 44 13.72 -7.75 -13.66
CA ASP A 44 13.07 -8.20 -14.88
C ASP A 44 11.67 -8.81 -14.64
N TRP A 45 10.94 -8.31 -13.64
CA TRP A 45 9.62 -8.83 -13.26
C TRP A 45 8.50 -8.34 -14.17
N GLY A 46 8.76 -7.33 -15.02
CA GLY A 46 7.77 -6.80 -15.95
C GLY A 46 7.11 -7.86 -16.86
N GLN A 47 7.82 -8.95 -17.16
CA GLN A 47 7.28 -10.08 -17.93
C GLN A 47 6.10 -10.80 -17.23
N TYR A 48 6.00 -10.73 -15.91
CA TYR A 48 4.93 -11.35 -15.12
C TYR A 48 3.77 -10.39 -14.85
N HIS A 49 3.97 -9.08 -15.05
CA HIS A 49 3.04 -8.00 -14.72
C HIS A 49 1.95 -7.83 -15.78
N THR A 50 1.26 -8.92 -16.15
CA THR A 50 0.05 -8.81 -16.98
C THR A 50 -1.11 -8.29 -16.12
N PRO A 51 -2.10 -7.56 -16.68
CA PRO A 51 -3.28 -7.11 -15.91
C PRO A 51 -4.02 -8.28 -15.22
N LYS A 52 -4.03 -9.46 -15.84
CA LYS A 52 -4.60 -10.68 -15.24
C LYS A 52 -3.82 -11.11 -13.99
N ASN A 53 -2.50 -11.16 -14.06
CA ASN A 53 -1.69 -11.61 -12.93
C ASN A 53 -1.72 -10.61 -11.78
N LEU A 54 -1.62 -9.31 -12.10
CA LEU A 54 -1.66 -8.26 -11.09
C LEU A 54 -3.01 -8.17 -10.38
N SER A 55 -4.12 -8.33 -11.12
CA SER A 55 -5.45 -8.38 -10.48
C SER A 55 -5.63 -9.63 -9.62
N ALA A 56 -5.06 -10.78 -10.01
CA ALA A 56 -5.05 -11.97 -9.18
C ALA A 56 -4.21 -11.78 -7.91
N ALA A 57 -3.00 -11.24 -8.02
CA ALA A 57 -2.13 -10.95 -6.88
C ALA A 57 -2.79 -9.95 -5.92
N LEU A 58 -3.36 -8.86 -6.43
CA LEU A 58 -4.15 -7.91 -5.63
C LEU A 58 -5.27 -8.60 -4.83
N SER A 59 -5.97 -9.56 -5.44
CA SER A 59 -7.01 -10.32 -4.75
C SER A 59 -6.45 -11.25 -3.66
N VAL A 60 -5.23 -11.77 -3.81
CA VAL A 60 -4.57 -12.59 -2.80
C VAL A 60 -4.22 -11.72 -1.59
N GLU A 61 -3.56 -10.58 -1.78
CA GLU A 61 -3.17 -9.71 -0.65
C GLU A 61 -4.38 -9.11 0.07
N ALA A 62 -5.46 -8.82 -0.66
CA ALA A 62 -6.72 -8.44 -0.03
C ALA A 62 -7.30 -9.58 0.82
N GLY A 63 -7.09 -10.83 0.41
CA GLY A 63 -7.40 -12.03 1.18
C GLY A 63 -6.52 -12.15 2.43
N GLU A 64 -5.21 -11.96 2.31
CA GLU A 64 -4.27 -12.00 3.46
C GLU A 64 -4.63 -10.93 4.51
N LEU A 65 -5.01 -9.73 4.06
CA LEU A 65 -5.58 -8.70 4.95
C LEU A 65 -6.83 -9.21 5.66
N VAL A 66 -7.78 -9.83 4.95
CA VAL A 66 -9.00 -10.40 5.53
C VAL A 66 -8.69 -11.50 6.55
N GLU A 67 -7.68 -12.33 6.32
CA GLU A 67 -7.31 -13.42 7.22
C GLU A 67 -6.94 -12.95 8.63
N ILE A 68 -6.41 -11.73 8.76
CA ILE A 68 -6.10 -11.12 10.06
C ILE A 68 -7.38 -10.88 10.87
N PHE A 69 -8.49 -10.56 10.21
CA PHE A 69 -9.74 -10.14 10.86
C PHE A 69 -10.81 -11.23 10.93
N GLN A 70 -10.73 -12.27 10.11
CA GLN A 70 -11.85 -13.19 9.84
C GLN A 70 -12.45 -13.88 11.08
N TRP A 71 -11.66 -14.08 12.15
CA TRP A 71 -12.10 -14.73 13.39
C TRP A 71 -12.25 -13.77 14.57
N LEU A 72 -12.01 -12.47 14.37
CA LEU A 72 -12.11 -11.48 15.43
C LEU A 72 -13.56 -11.09 15.67
N THR A 73 -13.93 -10.92 16.95
CA THR A 73 -15.15 -10.20 17.29
C THR A 73 -15.03 -8.72 16.88
N PRO A 74 -16.15 -7.99 16.75
CA PRO A 74 -16.11 -6.55 16.45
C PRO A 74 -15.31 -5.72 17.46
N GLU A 75 -15.20 -6.16 18.72
CA GLU A 75 -14.42 -5.46 19.73
C GLU A 75 -12.92 -5.73 19.59
N GLU A 76 -12.54 -6.98 19.30
CA GLU A 76 -11.16 -7.35 19.02
C GLU A 76 -10.64 -6.70 17.74
N SER A 77 -11.44 -6.65 16.68
CA SER A 77 -11.05 -6.02 15.41
C SER A 77 -10.72 -4.53 15.56
N ARG A 78 -11.44 -3.82 16.43
CA ARG A 78 -11.14 -2.41 16.78
C ARG A 78 -9.82 -2.24 17.54
N ARG A 79 -9.32 -3.30 18.18
CA ARG A 79 -8.08 -3.31 18.97
C ARG A 79 -6.94 -4.05 18.29
N VAL A 80 -7.11 -4.50 17.05
CA VAL A 80 -6.10 -5.29 16.31
C VAL A 80 -4.72 -4.62 16.28
N MET A 81 -4.69 -3.29 16.30
CA MET A 81 -3.45 -2.49 16.26
C MET A 81 -2.77 -2.34 17.63
N ALA A 82 -3.38 -2.79 18.73
CA ALA A 82 -2.82 -2.68 20.07
C ALA A 82 -1.77 -3.77 20.36
N GLU A 83 -1.78 -4.85 19.60
CA GLU A 83 -0.85 -5.97 19.70
C GLU A 83 0.13 -5.88 18.53
N GLU A 84 1.43 -5.76 18.81
CA GLU A 84 2.42 -5.34 17.79
C GLU A 84 2.54 -6.34 16.65
N SER A 85 2.37 -7.65 16.88
CA SER A 85 2.48 -8.63 15.80
C SER A 85 1.31 -8.55 14.83
N SER A 86 0.07 -8.41 15.34
CA SER A 86 -1.10 -8.13 14.51
C SER A 86 -0.98 -6.79 13.79
N ALA A 87 -0.52 -5.74 14.48
CA ALA A 87 -0.34 -4.42 13.89
C ALA A 87 0.70 -4.41 12.75
N ALA A 88 1.80 -5.15 12.89
CA ALA A 88 2.79 -5.31 11.84
C ALA A 88 2.19 -5.98 10.60
N ARG A 89 1.48 -7.10 10.78
CA ARG A 89 0.80 -7.79 9.69
C ARG A 89 -0.19 -6.90 8.96
N VAL A 90 -1.06 -6.17 9.68
CA VAL A 90 -2.01 -5.24 9.04
C VAL A 90 -1.30 -4.20 8.18
N ARG A 91 -0.16 -3.66 8.64
CA ARG A 91 0.61 -2.68 7.87
C ARG A 91 1.22 -3.29 6.61
N ASP A 92 1.72 -4.51 6.70
CA ASP A 92 2.30 -5.23 5.56
C ASP A 92 1.23 -5.53 4.51
N GLU A 93 0.09 -6.13 4.88
CA GLU A 93 -0.96 -6.45 3.91
C GLU A 93 -1.61 -5.21 3.29
N VAL A 94 -1.76 -4.12 4.05
CA VAL A 94 -2.22 -2.84 3.49
C VAL A 94 -1.22 -2.29 2.46
N ALA A 95 0.08 -2.43 2.74
CA ALA A 95 1.12 -2.00 1.80
C ALA A 95 1.14 -2.86 0.55
N ASP A 96 0.94 -4.17 0.67
CA ASP A 96 0.94 -5.10 -0.46
C ASP A 96 -0.30 -4.92 -1.34
N VAL A 97 -1.49 -4.75 -0.76
CA VAL A 97 -2.70 -4.35 -1.49
C VAL A 97 -2.47 -3.06 -2.29
N LEU A 98 -1.89 -2.04 -1.65
CA LEU A 98 -1.59 -0.78 -2.33
C LEU A 98 -0.54 -0.98 -3.44
N ALA A 99 0.50 -1.76 -3.19
CA ALA A 99 1.58 -1.99 -4.15
C ALA A 99 1.08 -2.68 -5.41
N TYR A 100 0.24 -3.71 -5.31
CA TYR A 100 -0.32 -4.37 -6.49
C TYR A 100 -1.37 -3.52 -7.20
N LEU A 101 -2.15 -2.71 -6.47
CA LEU A 101 -3.07 -1.76 -7.11
C LEU A 101 -2.30 -0.73 -7.95
N LEU A 102 -1.21 -0.15 -7.42
CA LEU A 102 -0.39 0.82 -8.16
C LEU A 102 0.31 0.19 -9.36
N GLN A 103 0.82 -1.03 -9.24
CA GLN A 103 1.41 -1.76 -10.38
C GLN A 103 0.36 -2.12 -11.45
N PHE A 104 -0.86 -2.47 -11.03
CA PHE A 104 -1.99 -2.70 -11.94
C PHE A 104 -2.36 -1.43 -12.70
N CYS A 105 -2.43 -0.30 -11.99
CA CYS A 105 -2.66 1.02 -12.57
C CYS A 105 -1.57 1.40 -13.58
N GLU A 106 -0.28 1.20 -13.24
CA GLU A 106 0.85 1.46 -14.14
C GLU A 106 0.72 0.71 -15.47
N VAL A 107 0.42 -0.60 -15.43
CA VAL A 107 0.34 -1.43 -16.65
C VAL A 107 -0.87 -1.07 -17.53
N LEU A 108 -1.92 -0.49 -16.95
CA LEU A 108 -3.13 -0.08 -17.67
C LEU A 108 -3.22 1.43 -17.95
N ASP A 109 -2.18 2.19 -17.61
CA ASP A 109 -2.15 3.66 -17.75
C ASP A 109 -3.32 4.35 -17.02
N ILE A 110 -3.55 3.94 -15.77
CA ILE A 110 -4.59 4.50 -14.91
C ILE A 110 -3.95 5.41 -13.86
N ASP A 111 -4.31 6.69 -13.85
CA ASP A 111 -4.05 7.58 -12.71
C ASP A 111 -5.00 7.22 -11.56
N ALA A 112 -4.45 6.59 -10.51
CA ALA A 112 -5.21 6.12 -9.37
C ALA A 112 -5.85 7.28 -8.56
N LEU A 113 -5.18 8.43 -8.45
CA LEU A 113 -5.68 9.58 -7.70
C LEU A 113 -6.82 10.26 -8.46
N ALA A 114 -6.64 10.50 -9.77
CA ALA A 114 -7.70 11.04 -10.62
C ALA A 114 -8.92 10.09 -10.68
N ALA A 115 -8.68 8.77 -10.75
CA ALA A 115 -9.75 7.78 -10.73
C ALA A 115 -10.55 7.80 -9.41
N LEU A 116 -9.87 7.95 -8.27
CA LEU A 116 -10.49 8.06 -6.95
C LEU A 116 -11.25 9.38 -6.80
N GLU A 117 -10.68 10.51 -7.21
CA GLU A 117 -11.31 11.83 -7.17
C GLU A 117 -12.64 11.81 -7.94
N ALA A 118 -12.61 11.38 -9.20
CA ALA A 118 -13.81 11.27 -10.02
C ALA A 118 -14.84 10.30 -9.41
N LYS A 119 -14.39 9.25 -8.70
CA LYS A 119 -15.29 8.32 -8.01
C LYS A 119 -15.93 8.95 -6.77
N ILE A 120 -15.19 9.77 -6.02
CA ILE A 120 -15.71 10.52 -4.87
C ILE A 120 -16.81 11.48 -5.33
N GLU A 121 -16.57 12.30 -6.35
CA GLU A 121 -17.58 13.23 -6.90
C GLU A 121 -18.88 12.51 -7.29
N ARG A 122 -18.77 11.38 -8.00
CA ARG A 122 -19.94 10.55 -8.34
C ARG A 122 -20.65 9.99 -7.11
N ASN A 123 -19.90 9.64 -6.06
CA ASN A 123 -20.48 9.11 -4.82
C ASN A 123 -21.18 10.20 -4.01
N GLU A 124 -20.63 11.42 -3.95
CA GLU A 124 -21.26 12.56 -3.27
C GLU A 124 -22.60 12.94 -3.93
N HIS A 125 -22.67 12.89 -5.26
CA HIS A 125 -23.93 13.08 -5.98
C HIS A 125 -24.91 11.92 -5.74
N ARG A 126 -24.43 10.67 -5.71
CA ARG A 126 -25.29 9.48 -5.52
C ARG A 126 -25.79 9.33 -4.08
N PHE A 127 -25.00 9.78 -3.10
CA PHE A 127 -25.25 9.64 -1.67
C PHE A 127 -25.01 10.98 -0.97
N PRO A 128 -25.90 11.97 -1.14
CA PRO A 128 -25.72 13.30 -0.58
C PRO A 128 -25.73 13.26 0.95
N ALA A 129 -24.96 14.16 1.57
CA ALA A 129 -24.93 14.30 3.02
C ALA A 129 -26.34 14.64 3.56
N PRO A 130 -26.72 14.14 4.75
CA PRO A 130 -27.97 14.54 5.39
C PRO A 130 -28.07 16.06 5.51
N GLY A 131 -29.14 16.65 4.96
CA GLY A 131 -29.36 18.10 4.97
C GLY A 131 -28.78 18.86 3.77
N ALA A 132 -28.01 18.21 2.89
CA ALA A 132 -27.73 18.73 1.54
C ALA A 132 -28.99 18.53 0.70
N ALA A 133 -29.97 19.42 0.87
CA ALA A 133 -31.27 19.34 0.22
C ALA A 133 -31.11 19.18 -1.30
N SER A 134 -31.83 18.21 -1.86
CA SER A 134 -32.10 18.14 -3.30
C SER A 134 -32.75 19.45 -3.73
N SER A 135 -32.01 20.27 -4.48
CA SER A 135 -32.59 21.37 -5.25
C SER A 135 -33.24 20.87 -6.55
N ALA A 136 -33.49 19.57 -6.68
CA ALA A 136 -34.09 18.93 -7.85
C ALA A 136 -35.40 18.23 -7.47
N ALA A 137 -36.36 18.98 -6.92
CA ALA A 137 -37.75 18.58 -6.88
C ALA A 137 -38.65 19.83 -6.91
N SER A 138 -38.53 20.60 -7.99
CA SER A 138 -39.53 21.61 -8.36
C SER A 138 -40.04 21.26 -9.75
N GLY A 139 -41.31 20.87 -9.81
CA GLY A 139 -42.10 20.88 -11.04
C GLY A 139 -42.63 19.52 -11.48
N GLU A 140 -43.76 19.10 -10.92
CA GLU A 140 -44.97 18.86 -11.72
C GLU A 140 -46.20 18.63 -10.83
N PRO A 141 -47.36 19.23 -11.13
CA PRO A 141 -48.59 18.99 -10.38
C PRO A 141 -49.25 17.69 -10.85
N ARG A 142 -49.73 16.90 -9.89
CA ARG A 142 -50.47 15.65 -10.16
C ARG A 142 -51.90 15.99 -10.62
N PRO A 143 -52.40 15.46 -11.76
CA PRO A 143 -53.78 15.66 -12.16
C PRO A 143 -54.75 14.90 -11.24
N ALA A 144 -55.99 15.42 -11.18
CA ALA A 144 -57.08 15.03 -10.30
C ALA A 144 -57.62 13.62 -10.55
#